data_AF-A0A317IJR4-F1
#
_entry.id   AF-A0A317IJR4-F1
#
_cell.length_a   1.000
_cell.length_b   1.000
_cell.length_c   1.000
_cell.angle_alpha   90.00
_cell.angle_beta   90.00
_cell.angle_gamma   90.00
#
_symmetry.space_group_name_H-M   'P 1'
#
loop_
_entity.id
_entity.type
_entity.pdbx_description
1 polymer ?
#
loop_
_entity_poly.entity_id
_entity_poly.type
_entity_poly.pdbx_seq_one_letter_code
_entity_poly.pdbx_strand_id
1 'polypeptide(L)'
;MKRILLACSISLLIFQTLNSIAQTDTTYAERLGFPKGARVVILHVDDMGMSYDSNTGGIEAMTQGVSSSCSVMMPCPWVPGFIHFLKDHPNIDAGLHLTLTSEWKNYRWGPLSGKSKTPGLVDAEGDLWPDVASVVKHATADEVESEIRAQLERARSMGFEPTHMDSHMGTLFASPAFMQRYIKVGMENKIPVMFPGGHNTLIAFQIRALGMDMQNARAIGKTLWNAGLPVLDDLFNDSYGWSLPAGTPATDENLRDFKTKKYEEALHSVKPGLTMVIMHCTRTSETFNQISDSGPTRRGDLLAMLNPELKSYIEKEGIIITTWREVMQRRTKVH
;
A
#
# COMPACT_ATOMS: atom_id res chain seq x y z
N MET A 1 72.31 25.81 -43.86
CA MET A 1 70.92 26.07 -44.33
C MET A 1 69.94 25.28 -43.48
N LYS A 2 68.82 25.92 -43.14
CA LYS A 2 67.91 25.62 -42.02
C LYS A 2 67.36 24.19 -41.97
N ARG A 3 67.46 23.57 -40.78
CA ARG A 3 66.63 22.46 -40.31
C ARG A 3 65.43 23.03 -39.57
N ILE A 4 64.21 22.65 -39.94
CA ILE A 4 63.03 22.73 -39.06
C ILE A 4 62.28 21.40 -39.23
N LEU A 5 62.40 20.54 -38.22
CA LEU A 5 61.61 19.33 -38.02
C LEU A 5 60.40 19.73 -37.18
N LEU A 6 59.20 19.47 -37.70
CA LEU A 6 57.93 19.65 -37.02
C LEU A 6 57.71 18.42 -36.12
N ALA A 7 57.81 18.57 -34.80
CA ALA A 7 57.48 17.53 -33.84
C ALA A 7 56.10 17.81 -33.24
N CYS A 8 55.09 17.04 -33.66
CA CYS A 8 53.77 17.00 -33.04
C CYS A 8 53.89 16.38 -31.64
N SER A 9 53.59 17.16 -30.61
CA SER A 9 53.51 16.68 -29.23
C SER A 9 52.09 16.19 -28.95
N ILE A 10 51.92 14.88 -28.85
CA ILE A 10 50.68 14.23 -28.39
C ILE A 10 50.63 14.38 -26.87
N SER A 11 49.69 15.19 -26.37
CA SER A 11 49.37 15.24 -24.94
C SER A 11 48.34 14.16 -24.62
N LEU A 12 48.78 13.13 -23.91
CA LEU A 12 47.94 12.03 -23.43
C LEU A 12 47.21 12.47 -22.15
N LEU A 13 45.95 12.89 -22.27
CA LEU A 13 45.07 13.12 -21.12
C LEU A 13 44.51 11.78 -20.63
N ILE A 14 45.04 11.30 -19.51
CA ILE A 14 44.53 10.13 -18.79
C ILE A 14 43.24 10.55 -18.09
N PHE A 15 42.09 10.21 -18.67
CA PHE A 15 40.81 10.24 -17.96
C PHE A 15 40.78 9.06 -16.97
N GLN A 16 41.02 9.34 -15.70
CA GLN A 16 40.63 8.41 -14.64
C GLN A 16 39.10 8.45 -14.53
N THR A 17 38.44 7.41 -15.03
CA THR A 17 37.03 7.17 -14.75
C THR A 17 36.92 6.74 -13.29
N LEU A 18 36.54 7.69 -12.43
CA LEU A 18 35.98 7.37 -11.12
C LEU A 18 34.65 6.65 -11.38
N ASN A 19 34.69 5.33 -11.49
CA ASN A 19 33.51 4.50 -11.28
C ASN A 19 33.13 4.65 -9.81
N SER A 20 32.32 5.67 -9.50
CA SER A 20 31.50 5.65 -8.31
C SER A 20 30.51 4.51 -8.48
N ILE A 21 30.90 3.30 -8.08
CA ILE A 21 29.94 2.27 -7.72
C ILE A 21 29.15 2.91 -6.59
N ALA A 22 27.98 3.45 -6.90
CA ALA A 22 27.04 3.88 -5.89
C ALA A 22 26.85 2.68 -4.97
N GLN A 23 27.37 2.78 -3.75
CA GLN A 23 27.19 1.77 -2.72
C GLN A 23 25.68 1.54 -2.63
N THR A 24 25.22 0.39 -3.10
CA THR A 24 23.81 0.02 -3.04
C THR A 24 23.47 -0.04 -1.56
N ASP A 25 22.75 0.97 -1.06
CA ASP A 25 22.24 0.97 0.30
C ASP A 25 21.55 -0.38 0.56
N THR A 26 21.87 -1.03 1.67
CA THR A 26 21.25 -2.28 2.11
C THR A 26 19.73 -2.10 2.12
N THR A 27 18.98 -2.98 1.46
CA THR A 27 17.51 -2.91 1.41
C THR A 27 16.92 -3.03 2.81
N TYR A 28 15.73 -2.50 3.03
CA TYR A 28 15.03 -2.70 4.30
C TYR A 28 14.74 -4.17 4.56
N ALA A 29 14.46 -4.97 3.54
CA ALA A 29 14.38 -6.43 3.68
C ALA A 29 15.67 -7.03 4.26
N GLU A 30 16.84 -6.69 3.71
CA GLU A 30 18.13 -7.19 4.22
C GLU A 30 18.39 -6.71 5.65
N ARG A 31 18.04 -5.45 5.96
CA ARG A 31 18.15 -4.89 7.32
C ARG A 31 17.24 -5.61 8.32
N LEU A 32 16.12 -6.16 7.87
CA LEU A 32 15.19 -6.98 8.67
C LEU A 32 15.64 -8.46 8.75
N GLY A 33 16.81 -8.79 8.20
CA GLY A 33 17.37 -10.14 8.24
C GLY A 33 16.76 -11.12 7.23
N PHE A 34 16.09 -10.63 6.19
CA PHE A 34 15.79 -11.46 5.03
C PHE A 34 17.07 -11.74 4.23
N PRO A 35 17.13 -12.84 3.44
CA PRO A 35 18.32 -13.17 2.66
C PRO A 35 18.71 -12.03 1.70
N LYS A 36 20.02 -11.85 1.51
CA LYS A 36 20.55 -10.87 0.55
C LYS A 36 20.00 -11.12 -0.85
N GLY A 37 19.52 -10.06 -1.51
CA GLY A 37 18.94 -10.18 -2.85
C GLY A 37 17.54 -10.81 -2.90
N ALA A 38 16.89 -11.09 -1.77
CA ALA A 38 15.54 -11.67 -1.76
C ALA A 38 14.47 -10.67 -2.22
N ARG A 39 13.50 -11.17 -2.98
CA ARG A 39 12.23 -10.48 -3.26
C ARG A 39 11.25 -10.85 -2.16
N VAL A 40 10.93 -9.91 -1.28
CA VAL A 40 10.02 -10.09 -0.15
C VAL A 40 8.76 -9.28 -0.42
N VAL A 41 7.60 -9.93 -0.39
CA VAL A 41 6.32 -9.33 -0.81
C VAL A 41 5.27 -9.45 0.27
N ILE A 42 4.58 -8.35 0.54
CA ILE A 42 3.30 -8.33 1.25
C ILE A 42 2.21 -8.19 0.19
N LEU A 43 1.39 -9.23 0.01
CA LEU A 43 0.17 -9.17 -0.81
C LEU A 43 -0.97 -8.65 0.08
N HIS A 44 -1.41 -7.42 -0.18
CA HIS A 44 -2.26 -6.65 0.73
C HIS A 44 -3.64 -6.33 0.14
N VAL A 45 -4.69 -6.72 0.85
CA VAL A 45 -6.09 -6.51 0.48
C VAL A 45 -6.67 -5.28 1.18
N ASP A 46 -7.01 -4.25 0.40
CA ASP A 46 -7.67 -3.04 0.87
C ASP A 46 -9.19 -3.24 1.04
N ASP A 47 -9.82 -2.28 1.74
CA ASP A 47 -11.26 -2.09 1.88
C ASP A 47 -12.04 -3.14 2.70
N MET A 48 -11.39 -3.81 3.66
CA MET A 48 -12.13 -4.61 4.64
C MET A 48 -13.04 -3.70 5.48
N GLY A 49 -14.19 -4.20 5.90
CA GLY A 49 -15.21 -3.45 6.64
C GLY A 49 -16.13 -2.59 5.76
N MET A 50 -15.76 -2.35 4.50
CA MET A 50 -16.53 -1.55 3.54
C MET A 50 -17.94 -2.11 3.33
N SER A 51 -18.03 -3.36 2.83
CA SER A 51 -19.29 -4.05 2.55
C SER A 51 -19.22 -5.54 2.92
N TYR A 52 -20.37 -6.22 2.95
CA TYR A 52 -20.42 -7.68 3.13
C TYR A 52 -19.60 -8.41 2.06
N ASP A 53 -19.74 -7.99 0.80
CA ASP A 53 -19.04 -8.53 -0.37
C ASP A 53 -17.52 -8.35 -0.25
N SER A 54 -17.08 -7.19 0.24
CA SER A 54 -15.66 -6.87 0.41
C SER A 54 -15.06 -7.73 1.52
N ASN A 55 -15.75 -7.83 2.66
CA ASN A 55 -15.36 -8.75 3.72
C ASN A 55 -15.29 -10.20 3.23
N THR A 56 -16.31 -10.67 2.52
CA THR A 56 -16.36 -12.05 2.03
C THR A 56 -15.19 -12.33 1.08
N GLY A 57 -14.94 -11.44 0.12
CA GLY A 57 -13.82 -11.59 -0.81
C GLY A 57 -12.46 -11.53 -0.12
N GLY A 58 -12.22 -10.52 0.72
CA GLY A 58 -10.94 -10.39 1.41
C GLY A 58 -10.68 -11.52 2.40
N ILE A 59 -11.70 -12.01 3.13
CA ILE A 59 -11.58 -13.18 4.01
C ILE A 59 -11.15 -14.40 3.20
N GLU A 60 -11.77 -14.65 2.04
CA GLU A 60 -11.39 -15.78 1.19
C GLU A 60 -9.97 -15.63 0.64
N ALA A 61 -9.59 -14.44 0.16
CA ALA A 61 -8.24 -14.19 -0.33
C ALA A 61 -7.18 -14.44 0.76
N MET A 62 -7.47 -14.08 2.00
CA MET A 62 -6.59 -14.25 3.16
C MET A 62 -6.55 -15.68 3.72
N THR A 63 -7.62 -16.46 3.57
CA THR A 63 -7.74 -17.80 4.19
C THR A 63 -7.57 -18.96 3.21
N GLN A 64 -7.83 -18.72 1.93
CA GLN A 64 -7.81 -19.73 0.86
C GLN A 64 -6.86 -19.34 -0.28
N GLY A 65 -6.52 -18.05 -0.41
CA GLY A 65 -5.63 -17.53 -1.44
C GLY A 65 -4.19 -17.33 -0.98
N VAL A 66 -3.47 -16.51 -1.74
CA VAL A 66 -2.07 -16.15 -1.47
C VAL A 66 -1.91 -14.81 -0.73
N SER A 67 -2.99 -14.08 -0.48
CA SER A 67 -2.94 -12.80 0.23
C SER A 67 -2.44 -12.99 1.67
N SER A 68 -1.63 -12.04 2.13
CA SER A 68 -0.89 -12.14 3.38
C SER A 68 -1.19 -11.03 4.38
N SER A 69 -1.88 -9.98 3.94
CA SER A 69 -2.22 -8.83 4.75
C SER A 69 -3.51 -8.18 4.26
N CYS A 70 -4.23 -7.48 5.13
CA CYS A 70 -5.42 -6.71 4.78
C CYS A 70 -5.59 -5.49 5.71
N SER A 71 -6.42 -4.53 5.34
CA SER A 71 -6.66 -3.31 6.13
C SER A 71 -8.16 -2.95 6.19
N VAL A 72 -8.59 -2.39 7.33
CA VAL A 72 -10.02 -2.16 7.64
C VAL A 72 -10.38 -0.69 7.59
N MET A 73 -11.41 -0.34 6.81
CA MET A 73 -12.05 0.97 6.78
C MET A 73 -12.98 1.14 7.99
N MET A 74 -12.44 1.62 9.10
CA MET A 74 -13.16 1.70 10.36
C MET A 74 -14.45 2.54 10.36
N PRO A 75 -14.66 3.55 9.48
CA PRO A 75 -15.95 4.23 9.38
C PRO A 75 -17.09 3.37 8.83
N CYS A 76 -16.79 2.32 8.06
CA CYS A 76 -17.75 1.61 7.23
C CYS A 76 -18.71 0.68 8.02
N PRO A 77 -19.90 0.38 7.46
CA PRO A 77 -20.98 -0.31 8.18
C PRO A 77 -20.71 -1.80 8.44
N TRP A 78 -19.86 -2.46 7.65
CA TRP A 78 -19.59 -3.90 7.78
C TRP A 78 -18.35 -4.24 8.64
N VAL A 79 -17.78 -3.24 9.31
CA VAL A 79 -16.69 -3.42 10.29
C VAL A 79 -17.04 -4.46 11.37
N PRO A 80 -18.23 -4.46 12.03
CA PRO A 80 -18.54 -5.45 13.06
C PRO A 80 -18.42 -6.90 12.57
N GLY A 81 -18.85 -7.19 11.34
CA GLY A 81 -18.74 -8.52 10.75
C GLY A 81 -17.29 -8.97 10.59
N PHE A 82 -16.42 -8.08 10.12
CA PHE A 82 -14.99 -8.40 9.97
C PHE A 82 -14.28 -8.55 11.32
N ILE A 83 -14.61 -7.71 12.31
CA ILE A 83 -14.01 -7.84 13.65
C ILE A 83 -14.43 -9.15 14.33
N HIS A 84 -15.66 -9.62 14.15
CA HIS A 84 -16.05 -10.96 14.64
C HIS A 84 -15.20 -12.06 14.00
N PHE A 85 -14.99 -12.00 12.68
CA PHE A 85 -14.09 -12.93 11.99
C PHE A 85 -12.67 -12.89 12.57
N LEU A 86 -12.09 -11.71 12.83
CA LEU A 86 -10.75 -11.58 13.40
C LEU A 86 -10.62 -12.18 14.81
N LYS A 87 -11.68 -12.14 15.62
CA LYS A 87 -11.69 -12.79 16.95
C LYS A 87 -11.55 -14.30 16.86
N ASP A 88 -12.18 -14.90 15.85
CA ASP A 88 -12.07 -16.33 15.58
C ASP A 88 -10.76 -16.70 14.83
N HIS A 89 -10.08 -15.71 14.25
CA HIS A 89 -8.86 -15.87 13.44
C HIS A 89 -7.74 -14.90 13.86
N PRO A 90 -7.25 -14.97 15.10
CA PRO A 90 -6.34 -13.96 15.68
C PRO A 90 -4.97 -13.85 14.97
N ASN A 91 -4.62 -14.84 14.14
CA ASN A 91 -3.36 -14.86 13.40
C ASN A 91 -3.42 -14.07 12.08
N ILE A 92 -4.59 -13.64 11.63
CA ILE A 92 -4.73 -12.81 10.43
C ILE A 92 -3.97 -11.49 10.62
N ASP A 93 -3.23 -11.09 9.60
CA ASP A 93 -2.53 -9.80 9.55
C ASP A 93 -3.49 -8.73 9.04
N ALA A 94 -4.07 -7.98 9.97
CA ALA A 94 -5.04 -6.93 9.69
C ALA A 94 -4.55 -5.58 10.22
N GLY A 95 -4.62 -4.54 9.41
CA GLY A 95 -4.30 -3.15 9.72
C GLY A 95 -5.51 -2.22 9.65
N LEU A 96 -5.27 -0.91 9.74
CA LEU A 96 -6.30 0.12 9.48
C LEU A 96 -6.12 0.75 8.11
N HIS A 97 -7.19 0.71 7.34
CA HIS A 97 -7.33 1.46 6.10
C HIS A 97 -7.86 2.84 6.45
N LEU A 98 -6.95 3.78 6.78
CA LEU A 98 -7.36 5.08 7.28
C LEU A 98 -8.19 5.81 6.22
N THR A 99 -9.44 6.06 6.57
CA THR A 99 -10.48 6.45 5.63
C THR A 99 -10.91 7.90 5.90
N LEU A 100 -10.62 8.80 4.95
CA LEU A 100 -10.94 10.23 5.05
C LEU A 100 -11.87 10.71 3.92
N THR A 101 -12.24 9.79 3.04
CA THR A 101 -13.18 9.98 1.95
C THR A 101 -14.31 8.96 2.08
N SER A 102 -15.42 9.25 1.41
CA SER A 102 -16.47 8.29 1.11
C SER A 102 -16.89 8.64 -0.31
N GLU A 103 -16.58 7.84 -1.32
CA GLU A 103 -16.60 8.25 -2.74
C GLU A 103 -17.90 7.90 -3.47
N TRP A 104 -18.65 6.91 -2.97
CA TRP A 104 -19.85 6.43 -3.66
C TRP A 104 -21.07 7.29 -3.32
N LYS A 105 -21.97 7.44 -4.29
CA LYS A 105 -23.13 8.33 -4.17
C LYS A 105 -24.17 7.82 -3.17
N ASN A 106 -24.47 6.52 -3.18
CA ASN A 106 -25.58 5.95 -2.41
C ASN A 106 -25.10 5.09 -1.21
N TYR A 107 -23.79 5.04 -0.98
CA TYR A 107 -23.17 4.20 0.04
C TYR A 107 -22.12 5.03 0.79
N ARG A 108 -22.60 5.75 1.80
CA ARG A 108 -21.87 6.84 2.47
C ARG A 108 -21.51 6.49 3.91
N TRP A 109 -20.48 7.14 4.45
CA TRP A 109 -20.15 7.12 5.87
C TRP A 109 -19.51 8.44 6.32
N GLY A 110 -19.74 8.80 7.57
CA GLY A 110 -19.17 9.98 8.22
C GLY A 110 -17.90 9.70 9.03
N PRO A 111 -17.21 10.76 9.51
CA PRO A 111 -16.04 10.64 10.38
C PRO A 111 -16.42 10.08 11.75
N LEU A 112 -15.55 9.24 12.32
CA LEU A 112 -15.74 8.69 13.66
C LEU A 112 -15.49 9.70 14.78
N SER A 113 -14.65 10.70 14.52
CA SER A 113 -14.41 11.82 15.43
C SER A 113 -15.63 12.74 15.57
N GLY A 114 -16.58 12.67 14.63
CA GLY A 114 -17.83 13.41 14.61
C GLY A 114 -17.70 14.84 14.07
N LYS A 115 -18.76 15.32 13.40
CA LYS A 115 -18.81 16.62 12.71
C LYS A 115 -18.41 17.82 13.57
N SER A 116 -18.68 17.81 14.88
CA SER A 116 -18.33 18.94 15.75
C SER A 116 -16.84 19.09 15.98
N LYS A 117 -16.08 17.98 15.94
CA LYS A 117 -14.62 17.98 16.09
C LYS A 117 -13.90 18.14 14.76
N THR A 118 -14.49 17.65 13.68
CA THR A 118 -13.89 17.68 12.34
C THR A 118 -14.85 18.23 11.28
N PRO A 119 -15.34 19.47 11.43
CA PRO A 119 -16.28 20.05 10.47
C PRO A 119 -15.73 20.11 9.04
N GLY A 120 -14.41 20.24 8.87
CA GLY A 120 -13.73 20.27 7.57
C GLY A 120 -13.67 18.91 6.85
N LEU A 121 -13.92 17.79 7.55
CA LEU A 121 -13.97 16.45 6.95
C LEU A 121 -15.36 16.06 6.43
N VAL A 122 -16.38 16.88 6.68
CA VAL A 122 -17.78 16.51 6.45
C VAL A 122 -18.38 17.33 5.30
N ASP A 123 -19.07 16.65 4.40
CA ASP A 123 -19.79 17.26 3.28
C ASP A 123 -21.19 17.79 3.69
N ALA A 124 -22.01 18.14 2.69
CA ALA A 124 -23.36 18.65 2.91
C ALA A 124 -24.37 17.58 3.37
N GLU A 125 -24.10 16.29 3.14
CA GLU A 125 -24.95 15.16 3.53
C GLU A 125 -24.64 14.68 4.96
N GLY A 126 -23.49 15.08 5.51
CA GLY A 126 -23.03 14.66 6.84
C GLY A 126 -21.98 13.54 6.79
N ASP A 127 -21.52 13.19 5.60
CA ASP A 127 -20.57 12.12 5.33
C ASP A 127 -19.18 12.68 4.98
N LEU A 128 -18.18 11.80 4.90
CA LEU A 128 -16.84 12.17 4.43
C LEU A 128 -16.88 12.62 2.96
N TRP A 129 -16.02 13.56 2.58
CA TRP A 129 -15.97 14.08 1.21
C TRP A 129 -15.79 12.97 0.14
N PRO A 130 -16.35 13.15 -1.07
CA PRO A 130 -16.28 12.16 -2.14
C PRO A 130 -14.93 12.00 -2.81
N ASP A 131 -14.02 12.95 -2.59
CA ASP A 131 -12.75 12.96 -3.27
C ASP A 131 -11.64 13.60 -2.41
N VAL A 132 -10.41 13.20 -2.73
CA VAL A 132 -9.19 13.65 -2.03
C VAL A 132 -9.01 15.17 -2.08
N ALA A 133 -9.34 15.80 -3.21
CA ALA A 133 -9.14 17.24 -3.38
C ALA A 133 -10.08 18.04 -2.47
N SER A 134 -11.31 17.57 -2.29
CA SER A 134 -12.27 18.13 -1.35
C SER A 134 -11.79 18.00 0.09
N VAL A 135 -11.19 16.87 0.49
CA VAL A 135 -10.58 16.74 1.83
C VAL A 135 -9.46 17.76 2.02
N VAL A 136 -8.50 17.83 1.08
CA VAL A 136 -7.37 18.76 1.15
C VAL A 136 -7.82 20.22 1.19
N LYS A 137 -8.92 20.55 0.50
CA LYS A 137 -9.46 21.92 0.44
C LYS A 137 -10.13 22.35 1.74
N HIS A 138 -10.81 21.46 2.43
CA HIS A 138 -11.70 21.83 3.54
C HIS A 138 -11.18 21.42 4.93
N ALA A 139 -10.35 20.37 5.02
CA ALA A 139 -9.89 19.84 6.29
C ALA A 139 -8.51 20.39 6.69
N THR A 140 -8.36 20.62 7.98
CA THR A 140 -7.06 20.94 8.59
C THR A 140 -6.29 19.66 8.96
N ALA A 141 -4.98 19.79 9.15
CA ALA A 141 -4.14 18.67 9.58
C ALA A 141 -4.51 18.15 10.99
N ASP A 142 -4.98 19.02 11.89
CA ASP A 142 -5.40 18.62 13.23
C ASP A 142 -6.74 17.85 13.20
N GLU A 143 -7.66 18.19 12.29
CA GLU A 143 -8.87 17.41 12.07
C GLU A 143 -8.56 16.02 11.51
N VAL A 144 -7.65 15.93 10.54
CA VAL A 144 -7.15 14.65 10.01
C VAL A 144 -6.51 13.81 11.11
N GLU A 145 -5.64 14.40 11.96
CA GLU A 145 -5.07 13.67 13.10
C GLU A 145 -6.15 13.17 14.08
N SER A 146 -7.14 14.02 14.35
CA SER A 146 -8.26 13.67 15.25
C SER A 146 -9.06 12.48 14.71
N GLU A 147 -9.31 12.43 13.40
CA GLU A 147 -10.01 11.32 12.76
C GLU A 147 -9.18 10.03 12.72
N ILE A 148 -7.87 10.12 12.41
CA ILE A 148 -6.95 8.96 12.48
C ILE A 148 -7.00 8.33 13.87
N ARG A 149 -6.92 9.16 14.92
CA ARG A 149 -6.97 8.69 16.31
C ARG A 149 -8.33 8.08 16.67
N ALA A 150 -9.43 8.65 16.17
CA ALA A 150 -10.77 8.09 16.38
C ALA A 150 -10.94 6.71 15.71
N GLN A 151 -10.39 6.51 14.52
CA GLN A 151 -10.37 5.20 13.85
C GLN A 151 -9.56 4.16 14.62
N LEU A 152 -8.38 4.54 15.13
CA LEU A 152 -7.56 3.68 15.98
C LEU A 152 -8.25 3.36 17.32
N GLU A 153 -8.89 4.34 17.95
CA GLU A 153 -9.66 4.15 19.17
C GLU A 153 -10.85 3.19 18.94
N ARG A 154 -11.59 3.34 17.84
CA ARG A 154 -12.67 2.43 17.49
C ARG A 154 -12.15 1.00 17.33
N ALA A 155 -11.03 0.81 16.63
CA ALA A 155 -10.43 -0.52 16.48
C ALA A 155 -10.12 -1.16 17.84
N ARG A 156 -9.41 -0.42 18.70
CA ARG A 156 -9.03 -0.88 20.04
C ARG A 156 -10.24 -1.18 20.94
N SER A 157 -11.25 -0.32 20.95
CA SER A 157 -12.48 -0.53 21.74
C SER A 157 -13.25 -1.78 21.30
N MET A 158 -13.12 -2.19 20.04
CA MET A 158 -13.70 -3.43 19.51
C MET A 158 -12.84 -4.69 19.78
N GLY A 159 -11.68 -4.53 20.42
CA GLY A 159 -10.73 -5.60 20.73
C GLY A 159 -9.78 -5.94 19.58
N PHE A 160 -9.58 -5.02 18.63
CA PHE A 160 -8.70 -5.19 17.48
C PHE A 160 -7.51 -4.23 17.58
N GLU A 161 -6.30 -4.77 17.81
CA GLU A 161 -5.06 -4.01 17.70
C GLU A 161 -4.49 -4.19 16.27
N PRO A 162 -4.41 -3.11 15.46
CA PRO A 162 -3.96 -3.21 14.09
C PRO A 162 -2.45 -3.47 13.99
N THR A 163 -2.07 -4.25 12.98
CA THR A 163 -0.66 -4.60 12.71
C THR A 163 0.10 -3.52 11.94
N HIS A 164 -0.63 -2.65 11.25
CA HIS A 164 -0.12 -1.54 10.44
C HIS A 164 -1.25 -0.55 10.13
N MET A 165 -0.91 0.57 9.52
CA MET A 165 -1.86 1.53 8.94
C MET A 165 -1.46 1.86 7.51
N ASP A 166 -2.45 2.15 6.67
CA ASP A 166 -2.31 2.68 5.32
C ASP A 166 -3.43 3.70 5.05
N SER A 167 -3.64 4.10 3.79
CA SER A 167 -4.52 5.23 3.45
C SER A 167 -5.47 4.88 2.31
N HIS A 168 -6.76 4.96 2.59
CA HIS A 168 -7.78 4.89 1.55
C HIS A 168 -7.64 6.05 0.57
N MET A 169 -7.68 5.72 -0.73
CA MET A 169 -7.43 6.59 -1.88
C MET A 169 -6.12 7.41 -1.82
N GLY A 170 -5.18 7.05 -0.93
CA GLY A 170 -3.95 7.81 -0.71
C GLY A 170 -4.15 9.22 -0.14
N THR A 171 -5.28 9.53 0.48
CA THR A 171 -5.63 10.88 0.99
C THR A 171 -4.56 11.43 1.95
N LEU A 172 -3.97 10.58 2.78
CA LEU A 172 -2.92 10.98 3.74
C LEU A 172 -1.62 11.43 3.05
N PHE A 173 -1.42 11.08 1.78
CA PHE A 173 -0.25 11.49 1.00
C PHE A 173 -0.46 12.74 0.17
N ALA A 174 -1.72 13.20 0.02
CA ALA A 174 -2.08 14.34 -0.83
C ALA A 174 -1.67 15.69 -0.25
N SER A 175 -1.27 15.75 1.01
CA SER A 175 -0.76 16.95 1.68
C SER A 175 0.43 16.58 2.59
N PRO A 176 1.56 17.31 2.53
CA PRO A 176 2.68 17.12 3.46
C PRO A 176 2.24 17.20 4.93
N ALA A 177 1.28 18.08 5.25
CA ALA A 177 0.78 18.22 6.60
C ALA A 177 -0.04 16.99 7.04
N PHE A 178 -0.85 16.39 6.16
CA PHE A 178 -1.59 15.16 6.48
C PHE A 178 -0.64 13.98 6.68
N MET A 179 0.36 13.87 5.80
CA MET A 179 1.38 12.81 5.88
C MET A 179 2.18 12.89 7.17
N GLN A 180 2.53 14.10 7.62
CA GLN A 180 3.20 14.29 8.91
C GLN A 180 2.35 13.78 10.08
N ARG A 181 1.04 14.01 10.06
CA ARG A 181 0.11 13.57 11.11
C ARG A 181 -0.04 12.05 11.12
N TYR A 182 -0.18 11.45 9.94
CA TYR A 182 -0.17 10.00 9.74
C TYR A 182 1.10 9.33 10.31
N ILE A 183 2.28 9.81 9.92
CA ILE A 183 3.57 9.29 10.39
C ILE A 183 3.71 9.47 11.91
N LYS A 184 3.34 10.66 12.43
CA LYS A 184 3.36 10.94 13.87
C LYS A 184 2.54 9.94 14.66
N VAL A 185 1.28 9.69 14.27
CA VAL A 185 0.40 8.74 14.98
C VAL A 185 0.96 7.33 14.92
N GLY A 186 1.50 6.89 13.78
CA GLY A 186 2.17 5.58 13.66
C GLY A 186 3.36 5.43 14.59
N MET A 187 4.24 6.45 14.64
CA MET A 187 5.41 6.47 15.50
C MET A 187 5.07 6.47 17.00
N GLU A 188 4.06 7.24 17.41
CA GLU A 188 3.59 7.31 18.80
C GLU A 188 3.02 5.97 19.28
N ASN A 189 2.27 5.29 18.42
CA ASN A 189 1.60 4.03 18.77
C ASN A 189 2.46 2.79 18.47
N LYS A 190 3.66 2.96 17.88
CA LYS A 190 4.51 1.87 17.42
C LYS A 190 3.81 0.93 16.43
N ILE A 191 2.93 1.50 15.60
CA ILE A 191 2.22 0.80 14.54
C ILE A 191 2.93 1.13 13.22
N PRO A 192 3.41 0.13 12.46
CA PRO A 192 3.93 0.32 11.11
C PRO A 192 2.99 1.14 10.23
N VAL A 193 3.57 1.94 9.34
CA VAL A 193 2.83 2.74 8.37
C VAL A 193 3.27 2.32 6.97
N MET A 194 2.32 2.13 6.06
CA MET A 194 2.63 1.94 4.64
C MET A 194 3.29 3.21 4.12
N PHE A 195 4.59 3.12 3.87
CA PHE A 195 5.38 4.16 3.26
C PHE A 195 6.61 3.56 2.54
N PRO A 196 6.74 3.75 1.21
CA PRO A 196 7.90 3.29 0.44
C PRO A 196 9.07 4.28 0.60
N GLY A 197 10.11 3.86 1.32
CA GLY A 197 11.28 4.66 1.67
C GLY A 197 12.61 4.15 1.12
N GLY A 198 12.59 3.11 0.27
CA GLY A 198 13.78 2.49 -0.31
C GLY A 198 14.04 2.93 -1.74
N HIS A 199 14.02 1.98 -2.68
CA HIS A 199 14.32 2.25 -4.09
C HIS A 199 13.13 2.79 -4.87
N ASN A 200 11.89 2.50 -4.44
CA ASN A 200 10.66 3.08 -4.96
C ASN A 200 10.56 3.06 -6.49
N THR A 201 10.87 1.91 -7.10
CA THR A 201 10.92 1.78 -8.55
C THR A 201 9.51 1.69 -9.13
N LEU A 202 8.66 0.87 -8.52
CA LEU A 202 7.30 0.60 -9.00
C LEU A 202 6.36 1.77 -8.71
N ILE A 203 6.49 2.39 -7.52
CA ILE A 203 5.67 3.55 -7.12
C ILE A 203 6.17 4.90 -7.67
N ALA A 204 7.22 4.90 -8.51
CA ALA A 204 7.97 6.10 -8.85
C ALA A 204 7.10 7.18 -9.50
N PHE A 205 6.14 6.79 -10.33
CA PHE A 205 5.22 7.70 -11.00
C PHE A 205 4.32 8.41 -9.99
N GLN A 206 3.72 7.66 -9.06
CA GLN A 206 2.82 8.17 -8.04
C GLN A 206 3.55 9.10 -7.06
N ILE A 207 4.77 8.74 -6.61
CA ILE A 207 5.58 9.62 -5.77
C ILE A 207 5.81 10.98 -6.43
N ARG A 208 6.16 10.98 -7.73
CA ARG A 208 6.37 12.23 -8.48
C ARG A 208 5.07 13.01 -8.66
N ALA A 209 3.95 12.33 -8.90
CA ALA A 209 2.64 12.95 -9.03
C ALA A 209 2.19 13.66 -7.73
N LEU A 210 2.64 13.17 -6.57
CA LEU A 210 2.44 13.80 -5.26
C LEU A 210 3.39 14.99 -4.98
N GLY A 211 4.25 15.36 -5.94
CA GLY A 211 5.24 16.42 -5.76
C GLY A 211 6.39 16.05 -4.80
N MET A 212 6.51 14.77 -4.43
CA MET A 212 7.60 14.27 -3.60
C MET A 212 8.75 13.78 -4.49
N ASP A 213 9.99 14.09 -4.11
CA ASP A 213 11.17 13.50 -4.73
C ASP A 213 11.67 12.27 -3.94
N MET A 214 12.54 11.49 -4.58
CA MET A 214 13.08 10.26 -4.00
C MET A 214 14.02 10.49 -2.81
N GLN A 215 14.64 11.66 -2.70
CA GLN A 215 15.49 11.98 -1.55
C GLN A 215 14.62 12.23 -0.30
N ASN A 216 13.53 12.96 -0.45
CA ASN A 216 12.55 13.20 0.60
C ASN A 216 11.88 11.90 1.05
N ALA A 217 11.48 11.03 0.11
CA ALA A 217 10.95 9.71 0.45
C ALA A 217 11.95 8.88 1.27
N ARG A 218 13.23 8.83 0.86
CA ARG A 218 14.28 8.13 1.63
C ARG A 218 14.53 8.77 2.99
N ALA A 219 14.46 10.09 3.11
CA ALA A 219 14.61 10.78 4.40
C ALA A 219 13.48 10.41 5.37
N ILE A 220 12.23 10.36 4.89
CA ILE A 220 11.08 9.90 5.69
C ILE A 220 11.27 8.43 6.09
N GLY A 221 11.71 7.57 5.17
CA GLY A 221 12.05 6.18 5.47
C GLY A 221 13.09 6.06 6.59
N LYS A 222 14.15 6.87 6.56
CA LYS A 222 15.15 6.90 7.65
C LYS A 222 14.53 7.33 8.99
N THR A 223 13.65 8.32 8.99
CA THR A 223 12.92 8.75 10.19
C THR A 223 12.08 7.62 10.78
N LEU A 224 11.30 6.92 9.94
CA LEU A 224 10.49 5.78 10.36
C LEU A 224 11.35 4.63 10.91
N TRP A 225 12.44 4.31 10.22
CA TRP A 225 13.37 3.29 10.67
C TRP A 225 13.97 3.63 12.05
N ASN A 226 14.45 4.87 12.22
CA ASN A 226 15.03 5.34 13.47
C ASN A 226 14.00 5.42 14.60
N ALA A 227 12.72 5.57 14.27
CA ALA A 227 11.62 5.51 15.22
C ALA A 227 11.27 4.08 15.68
N GLY A 228 11.94 3.06 15.13
CA GLY A 228 11.70 1.65 15.45
C GLY A 228 10.64 0.99 14.58
N LEU A 229 10.22 1.62 13.47
CA LEU A 229 9.24 1.06 12.54
C LEU A 229 9.93 0.41 11.33
N PRO A 230 9.36 -0.66 10.77
CA PRO A 230 9.79 -1.18 9.47
C PRO A 230 9.41 -0.20 8.36
N VAL A 231 10.10 -0.31 7.23
CA VAL A 231 9.92 0.57 6.06
C VAL A 231 9.93 -0.29 4.81
N LEU A 232 9.09 0.05 3.84
CA LEU A 232 9.04 -0.65 2.56
C LEU A 232 10.18 -0.16 1.64
N ASP A 233 10.77 -1.08 0.88
CA ASP A 233 11.69 -0.75 -0.21
C ASP A 233 10.94 -0.24 -1.46
N ASP A 234 9.71 -0.73 -1.68
CA ASP A 234 8.85 -0.32 -2.79
C ASP A 234 7.36 -0.56 -2.49
N LEU A 235 6.50 -0.04 -3.36
CA LEU A 235 5.06 -0.23 -3.32
C LEU A 235 4.53 -0.43 -4.74
N PHE A 236 3.56 -1.31 -4.93
CA PHE A 236 2.85 -1.50 -6.20
C PHE A 236 1.36 -1.27 -5.99
N ASN A 237 0.77 -0.33 -6.72
CA ASN A 237 -0.64 0.08 -6.56
C ASN A 237 -1.37 0.28 -7.91
N ASP A 238 -0.97 -0.45 -8.95
CA ASP A 238 -1.57 -0.26 -10.28
C ASP A 238 -2.71 -1.25 -10.58
N SER A 239 -2.95 -2.22 -9.69
CA SER A 239 -3.87 -3.34 -9.91
C SER A 239 -5.31 -2.88 -10.18
N TYR A 240 -5.75 -1.81 -9.52
CA TYR A 240 -7.09 -1.25 -9.65
C TYR A 240 -7.35 -0.68 -11.05
N GLY A 241 -6.31 -0.14 -11.70
CA GLY A 241 -6.39 0.45 -13.05
C GLY A 241 -6.39 -0.58 -14.18
N TRP A 242 -6.16 -1.87 -13.90
CA TRP A 242 -6.17 -2.91 -14.93
C TRP A 242 -7.59 -3.20 -15.41
N SER A 243 -7.79 -3.01 -16.71
CA SER A 243 -9.06 -3.31 -17.39
C SER A 243 -8.87 -4.41 -18.42
N LEU A 244 -9.90 -5.25 -18.58
CA LEU A 244 -9.94 -6.24 -19.65
C LEU A 244 -9.80 -5.56 -21.02
N PRO A 245 -9.23 -6.26 -22.04
CA PRO A 245 -9.24 -5.77 -23.41
C PRO A 245 -10.66 -5.41 -23.88
N ALA A 246 -10.76 -4.38 -24.72
CA ALA A 246 -12.04 -3.94 -25.25
C ALA A 246 -12.76 -5.08 -25.98
N GLY A 247 -14.05 -5.28 -25.66
CA GLY A 247 -14.88 -6.34 -26.24
C GLY A 247 -14.77 -7.70 -25.54
N THR A 248 -13.88 -7.87 -24.56
CA THR A 248 -13.82 -9.10 -23.75
C THR A 248 -14.89 -9.07 -22.66
N PRO A 249 -15.79 -10.06 -22.58
CA PRO A 249 -16.81 -10.11 -21.52
C PRO A 249 -16.16 -10.39 -20.16
N ALA A 250 -16.65 -9.72 -19.11
CA ALA A 250 -16.17 -9.87 -17.74
C ALA A 250 -16.68 -11.15 -17.05
N THR A 251 -16.42 -12.31 -17.65
CA THR A 251 -16.67 -13.61 -17.01
C THR A 251 -15.59 -13.89 -15.96
N ASP A 252 -15.90 -14.73 -14.97
CA ASP A 252 -14.92 -15.13 -13.95
C ASP A 252 -13.64 -15.74 -14.58
N GLU A 253 -13.77 -16.54 -15.64
CA GLU A 253 -12.63 -17.11 -16.36
C GLU A 253 -11.74 -16.03 -16.99
N ASN A 254 -12.32 -15.10 -17.75
CA ASN A 254 -11.57 -14.01 -18.39
C ASN A 254 -10.91 -13.10 -17.36
N LEU A 255 -11.63 -12.78 -16.27
CA LEU A 255 -11.10 -11.95 -15.18
C LEU A 255 -9.94 -12.64 -14.48
N ARG A 256 -10.09 -13.93 -14.12
CA ARG A 256 -9.06 -14.74 -13.47
C ARG A 256 -7.81 -14.78 -14.31
N ASP A 257 -7.92 -15.18 -15.58
CA ASP A 257 -6.77 -15.43 -16.45
C ASP A 257 -6.03 -14.12 -16.74
N PHE A 258 -6.77 -13.04 -17.01
CA PHE A 258 -6.19 -11.71 -17.22
C PHE A 258 -5.47 -11.18 -15.97
N LYS A 259 -6.13 -11.19 -14.80
CA LYS A 259 -5.56 -10.67 -13.57
C LYS A 259 -4.39 -11.53 -13.08
N THR A 260 -4.49 -12.86 -13.17
CA THR A 260 -3.38 -13.77 -12.83
C THR A 260 -2.12 -13.40 -13.60
N LYS A 261 -2.22 -13.28 -14.93
CA LYS A 261 -1.09 -12.86 -15.77
C LYS A 261 -0.56 -11.47 -15.39
N LYS A 262 -1.42 -10.51 -15.08
CA LYS A 262 -1.02 -9.17 -14.65
C LYS A 262 -0.27 -9.19 -13.31
N TYR A 263 -0.68 -10.03 -12.37
CA TYR A 263 0.05 -10.23 -11.11
C TYR A 263 1.39 -10.93 -11.33
N GLU A 264 1.49 -11.91 -12.22
CA GLU A 264 2.78 -12.50 -12.58
C GLU A 264 3.73 -11.47 -13.18
N GLU A 265 3.24 -10.62 -14.10
CA GLU A 265 4.01 -9.50 -14.69
C GLU A 265 4.48 -8.52 -13.60
N ALA A 266 3.59 -8.14 -12.67
CA ALA A 266 3.92 -7.25 -11.57
C ALA A 266 4.96 -7.87 -10.62
N LEU A 267 4.78 -9.12 -10.21
CA LEU A 267 5.68 -9.85 -9.32
C LEU A 267 7.05 -10.12 -9.99
N HIS A 268 7.09 -10.35 -11.29
CA HIS A 268 8.33 -10.43 -12.06
C HIS A 268 9.13 -9.13 -11.95
N SER A 269 8.45 -7.99 -11.96
CA SER A 269 9.07 -6.66 -11.92
C SER A 269 9.56 -6.23 -10.53
N VAL A 270 9.16 -6.96 -9.47
CA VAL A 270 9.61 -6.69 -8.10
C VAL A 270 11.12 -6.89 -8.00
N LYS A 271 11.81 -5.85 -7.54
CA LYS A 271 13.25 -5.89 -7.24
C LYS A 271 13.51 -6.48 -5.86
N PRO A 272 14.74 -6.93 -5.57
CA PRO A 272 15.13 -7.30 -4.22
C PRO A 272 14.82 -6.19 -3.20
N GLY A 273 14.20 -6.57 -2.08
CA GLY A 273 13.64 -5.63 -1.11
C GLY A 273 12.27 -6.08 -0.58
N LEU A 274 11.76 -5.33 0.39
CA LEU A 274 10.41 -5.50 0.94
C LEU A 274 9.43 -4.63 0.15
N THR A 275 8.59 -5.28 -0.66
CA THR A 275 7.58 -4.61 -1.48
C THR A 275 6.18 -4.95 -0.99
N MET A 276 5.31 -3.96 -0.88
CA MET A 276 3.87 -4.21 -0.70
C MET A 276 3.18 -4.09 -2.06
N VAL A 277 2.34 -5.05 -2.40
CA VAL A 277 1.48 -5.06 -3.58
C VAL A 277 0.05 -4.92 -3.08
N ILE A 278 -0.69 -3.94 -3.59
CA ILE A 278 -2.06 -3.62 -3.17
C ILE A 278 -3.07 -4.20 -4.16
N MET A 279 -4.19 -4.72 -3.65
CA MET A 279 -5.32 -5.25 -4.41
C MET A 279 -6.63 -5.09 -3.66
N HIS A 280 -7.75 -5.31 -4.34
CA HIS A 280 -9.09 -5.08 -3.80
C HIS A 280 -9.97 -6.31 -3.99
N CYS A 281 -9.78 -7.36 -3.19
CA CYS A 281 -10.51 -8.61 -3.34
C CYS A 281 -11.96 -8.48 -2.86
N THR A 282 -12.93 -8.66 -3.75
CA THR A 282 -14.37 -8.60 -3.40
C THR A 282 -15.14 -9.76 -4.02
N ARG A 283 -15.97 -10.43 -3.22
CA ARG A 283 -16.93 -11.43 -3.70
C ARG A 283 -18.21 -10.70 -4.12
N THR A 284 -18.19 -10.14 -5.33
CA THR A 284 -19.27 -9.30 -5.85
C THR A 284 -20.58 -10.08 -6.00
N SER A 285 -21.61 -9.65 -5.29
CA SER A 285 -22.99 -10.07 -5.47
C SER A 285 -23.70 -9.25 -6.54
N GLU A 286 -24.95 -9.63 -6.85
CA GLU A 286 -25.81 -8.89 -7.79
C GLU A 286 -26.10 -7.45 -7.36
N THR A 287 -25.99 -7.14 -6.06
CA THR A 287 -26.28 -5.81 -5.51
C THR A 287 -25.04 -4.93 -5.37
N PHE A 288 -23.83 -5.49 -5.55
CA PHE A 288 -22.59 -4.71 -5.42
C PHE A 288 -22.51 -3.54 -6.41
N ASN A 289 -23.16 -3.67 -7.57
CA ASN A 289 -23.27 -2.60 -8.56
C ASN A 289 -24.06 -1.37 -8.07
N GLN A 290 -24.82 -1.49 -6.97
CA GLN A 290 -25.48 -0.35 -6.31
C GLN A 290 -24.50 0.45 -5.44
N ILE A 291 -23.35 -0.15 -5.08
CA ILE A 291 -22.27 0.48 -4.32
C ILE A 291 -21.24 1.04 -5.29
N SER A 292 -20.65 0.17 -6.13
CA SER A 292 -19.52 0.53 -6.99
C SER A 292 -19.57 -0.19 -8.34
N ASP A 293 -19.14 0.51 -9.38
CA ASP A 293 -18.91 -0.03 -10.72
C ASP A 293 -17.60 -0.83 -10.85
N SER A 294 -16.75 -0.77 -9.82
CA SER A 294 -15.47 -1.50 -9.75
C SER A 294 -15.60 -3.01 -9.54
N GLY A 295 -16.83 -3.55 -9.52
CA GLY A 295 -17.09 -4.98 -9.29
C GLY A 295 -16.20 -5.92 -10.11
N PRO A 296 -16.09 -5.76 -11.44
CA PRO A 296 -15.25 -6.63 -12.27
C PRO A 296 -13.76 -6.63 -11.87
N THR A 297 -13.17 -5.45 -11.60
CA THR A 297 -11.74 -5.38 -11.23
C THR A 297 -11.48 -6.03 -9.87
N ARG A 298 -12.37 -5.79 -8.90
CA ARG A 298 -12.29 -6.37 -7.55
C ARG A 298 -12.53 -7.88 -7.52
N ARG A 299 -13.48 -8.35 -8.33
CA ARG A 299 -13.73 -9.78 -8.55
C ARG A 299 -12.53 -10.46 -9.18
N GLY A 300 -11.91 -9.83 -10.18
CA GLY A 300 -10.70 -10.34 -10.82
C GLY A 300 -9.50 -10.43 -9.87
N ASP A 301 -9.32 -9.44 -8.99
CA ASP A 301 -8.29 -9.49 -7.95
C ASP A 301 -8.48 -10.71 -7.03
N LEU A 302 -9.70 -10.92 -6.53
CA LEU A 302 -10.04 -12.11 -5.73
C LEU A 302 -9.73 -13.41 -6.49
N LEU A 303 -10.17 -13.52 -7.74
CA LEU A 303 -9.97 -14.74 -8.53
C LEU A 303 -8.49 -15.03 -8.79
N ALA A 304 -7.67 -14.01 -9.01
CA ALA A 304 -6.23 -14.18 -9.16
C ALA A 304 -5.57 -14.65 -7.85
N MET A 305 -5.95 -14.07 -6.70
CA MET A 305 -5.40 -14.48 -5.39
C MET A 305 -5.78 -15.92 -5.02
N LEU A 306 -6.93 -16.41 -5.49
CA LEU A 306 -7.37 -17.79 -5.31
C LEU A 306 -6.81 -18.77 -6.35
N ASN A 307 -6.13 -18.28 -7.40
CA ASN A 307 -5.68 -19.12 -8.50
C ASN A 307 -4.42 -19.94 -8.10
N PRO A 308 -4.47 -21.28 -8.15
CA PRO A 308 -3.30 -22.12 -7.89
C PRO A 308 -2.11 -21.84 -8.82
N GLU A 309 -2.37 -21.32 -10.02
CA GLU A 309 -1.33 -20.90 -10.96
C GLU A 309 -0.47 -19.77 -10.38
N LEU A 310 -1.09 -18.71 -9.84
CA LEU A 310 -0.37 -17.60 -9.23
C LEU A 310 0.45 -18.07 -8.02
N LYS A 311 -0.11 -18.97 -7.20
CA LYS A 311 0.63 -19.59 -6.09
C LYS A 311 1.87 -20.34 -6.58
N SER A 312 1.71 -21.15 -7.62
CA SER A 312 2.81 -21.91 -8.22
C SER A 312 3.88 -20.99 -8.81
N TYR A 313 3.46 -19.87 -9.40
CA TYR A 313 4.37 -18.83 -9.89
C TYR A 313 5.21 -18.23 -8.76
N ILE A 314 4.58 -17.80 -7.66
CA ILE A 314 5.26 -17.22 -6.48
C ILE A 314 6.32 -18.19 -5.93
N GLU A 315 5.95 -19.48 -5.78
CA GLU A 315 6.84 -20.53 -5.28
C GLU A 315 8.02 -20.78 -6.25
N LYS A 316 7.75 -20.89 -7.55
CA LYS A 316 8.78 -21.11 -8.59
C LYS A 316 9.77 -19.96 -8.68
N GLU A 317 9.29 -18.73 -8.53
CA GLU A 317 10.10 -17.52 -8.57
C GLU A 317 10.88 -17.26 -7.25
N GLY A 318 10.65 -18.08 -6.22
CA GLY A 318 11.31 -17.94 -4.92
C GLY A 318 10.96 -16.61 -4.23
N ILE A 319 9.76 -16.08 -4.47
CA ILE A 319 9.28 -14.86 -3.83
C ILE A 319 8.86 -15.21 -2.40
N ILE A 320 9.39 -14.46 -1.42
CA ILE A 320 9.07 -14.66 -0.01
C ILE A 320 7.82 -13.85 0.31
N ILE A 321 6.71 -14.53 0.59
CA ILE A 321 5.51 -13.88 1.10
C ILE A 321 5.66 -13.64 2.62
N THR A 322 5.37 -12.43 3.08
CA THR A 322 5.45 -12.04 4.50
C THR A 322 4.26 -11.19 4.91
N THR A 323 4.17 -10.84 6.20
CA THR A 323 3.09 -10.04 6.80
C THR A 323 3.65 -8.81 7.48
N TRP A 324 2.83 -7.79 7.75
CA TRP A 324 3.28 -6.65 8.55
C TRP A 324 3.64 -7.07 9.98
N ARG A 325 2.93 -8.04 10.56
CA ARG A 325 3.24 -8.63 11.87
C ARG A 325 4.63 -9.27 11.88
N GLU A 326 4.98 -10.09 10.89
CA GLU A 326 6.33 -10.70 10.81
C GLU A 326 7.40 -9.63 10.61
N VAL A 327 7.14 -8.69 9.71
CA VAL A 327 8.05 -7.57 9.43
C VAL A 327 8.32 -6.74 10.69
N MET A 328 7.29 -6.45 11.49
CA MET A 328 7.45 -5.75 12.77
C MET A 328 8.19 -6.62 13.81
N GLN A 329 7.90 -7.93 13.89
CA GLN A 329 8.64 -8.86 14.76
C GLN A 329 10.13 -8.98 14.39
N ARG A 330 10.48 -8.85 13.10
CA ARG A 330 11.87 -8.77 12.65
C ARG A 330 12.48 -7.42 13.03
N ARG A 331 11.74 -6.32 12.83
CA ARG A 331 12.20 -4.98 13.18
C ARG A 331 12.56 -4.87 14.66
N THR A 332 11.79 -5.48 15.56
CA THR A 332 12.07 -5.43 17.02
C THR A 332 13.33 -6.20 17.43
N LYS A 333 13.82 -7.11 16.59
CA LYS A 333 15.06 -7.88 16.83
C LYS A 333 16.32 -7.19 16.29
N VAL A 334 16.16 -6.12 15.52
CA VAL A 334 17.25 -5.36 14.91
C VAL A 334 17.37 -4.04 15.66
N HIS A 335 18.56 -3.70 16.17
CA HIS A 335 18.77 -2.46 16.93
C HIS A 335 19.05 -1.27 16.01
#